data_AF-A0A6C2ULW3-F1
#
_entry.id   AF-A0A6C2ULW3-F1
#
_cell.length_a   1.000
_cell.length_b   1.000
_cell.length_c   1.000
_cell.angle_alpha   90.00
_cell.angle_beta   90.00
_cell.angle_gamma   90.00
#
_symmetry.space_group_name_H-M   'P 1'
#
loop_
_entity.id
_entity.type
_entity.pdbx_description
1 polymer ?
#
loop_
_entity_poly.entity_id
_entity_poly.type
_entity_poly.pdbx_seq_one_letter_code
_entity_poly.pdbx_strand_id
1 'polypeptide(L)'
;MTNEIEMNLGTQPLDAIMTEKNIKNNDLVAVAPPGFITHKQIQKGRKGRRLTMHMQQKVLDALNAYSAPEKYEWEQLFTYRGKKDL
;
A
#
# COMPACT_ATOMS: atom_id res chain seq x y z
N MET A 1 13.50 -21.58 -15.96
CA MET A 1 12.91 -20.45 -16.71
C MET A 1 12.47 -19.42 -15.70
N THR A 2 13.07 -18.22 -15.76
CA THR A 2 12.73 -17.09 -14.90
C THR A 2 11.33 -16.63 -15.27
N ASN A 3 10.32 -17.02 -14.49
CA ASN A 3 9.01 -16.40 -14.57
C ASN A 3 9.22 -14.91 -14.34
N GLU A 4 9.14 -14.11 -15.40
CA GLU A 4 9.11 -12.67 -15.32
C GLU A 4 7.86 -12.30 -14.53
N ILE A 5 8.00 -12.23 -13.21
CA ILE A 5 6.95 -11.74 -12.34
C ILE A 5 6.76 -10.30 -12.79
N GLU A 6 5.65 -10.01 -13.47
CA GLU A 6 5.25 -8.67 -13.86
C GLU A 6 5.30 -7.78 -12.60
N MET A 7 6.40 -7.02 -12.48
CA MET A 7 6.66 -6.19 -11.31
C MET A 7 5.77 -4.95 -11.30
N ASN A 8 5.09 -4.66 -12.42
CA ASN A 8 4.14 -3.58 -12.59
C ASN A 8 2.75 -4.19 -12.80
N LEU A 9 1.84 -3.93 -11.87
CA LEU A 9 0.47 -4.45 -11.86
C LEU A 9 -0.55 -3.34 -12.16
N GLY A 10 -0.09 -2.26 -12.79
CA GLY A 10 -0.86 -1.04 -13.02
C GLY A 10 -1.13 -0.24 -11.74
N THR A 11 -1.53 1.02 -11.89
CA THR A 11 -1.88 1.88 -10.75
C THR A 11 -2.91 1.19 -9.85
N GLN A 12 -2.65 1.17 -8.54
CA GLN A 12 -3.52 0.49 -7.61
C GLN A 12 -4.65 1.42 -7.14
N PRO A 13 -5.82 0.88 -6.76
CA PRO A 13 -6.92 1.64 -6.16
C PRO A 13 -6.49 2.53 -4.98
N LEU A 14 -5.46 2.11 -4.23
CA LEU A 14 -4.81 2.92 -3.21
C LEU A 14 -4.44 4.34 -3.68
N ASP A 15 -3.92 4.48 -4.91
CA ASP A 15 -3.51 5.79 -5.44
C ASP A 15 -4.71 6.72 -5.65
N ALA A 16 -5.83 6.19 -6.13
CA ALA A 16 -7.07 6.93 -6.29
C ALA A 16 -7.61 7.37 -4.91
N ILE A 17 -7.70 6.45 -3.95
CA ILE A 17 -8.16 6.76 -2.59
C ILE A 17 -7.32 7.86 -1.94
N MET A 18 -5.99 7.72 -2.01
CA MET A 18 -5.08 8.72 -1.43
C MET A 18 -5.21 10.07 -2.14
N THR A 19 -5.43 10.08 -3.46
CA THR A 19 -5.58 11.31 -4.23
C THR A 19 -6.92 12.01 -3.95
N GLU A 20 -8.02 11.26 -3.92
CA GLU A 20 -9.37 11.76 -3.61
C GLU A 20 -9.44 12.38 -2.22
N LYS A 21 -8.81 11.74 -1.23
CA LYS A 21 -8.77 12.24 0.16
C LYS A 21 -7.61 13.18 0.45
N ASN A 22 -6.84 13.57 -0.58
CA ASN A 22 -5.67 14.44 -0.45
C ASN A 22 -4.64 13.96 0.59
N ILE A 23 -4.49 12.64 0.74
CA ILE A 23 -3.58 11.98 1.67
C ILE A 23 -2.20 11.90 1.03
N LYS A 24 -1.20 12.47 1.70
CA LYS A 24 0.20 12.37 1.28
C LYS A 24 0.84 11.13 1.86
N ASN A 25 1.87 10.61 1.20
CA ASN A 25 2.65 9.49 1.73
C ASN A 25 3.27 9.82 3.09
N ASN A 26 3.60 11.11 3.32
CA ASN A 26 4.15 11.55 4.60
C ASN A 26 3.15 11.40 5.75
N ASP A 27 1.86 11.59 5.47
CA ASP A 27 0.82 11.53 6.49
C ASP A 27 0.68 10.10 7.02
N LEU A 28 0.73 9.12 6.10
CA LEU A 28 0.75 7.70 6.45
C LEU A 28 2.01 7.28 7.23
N VAL A 29 3.18 7.83 6.89
CA VAL A 29 4.42 7.57 7.64
C VAL A 29 4.37 8.22 9.02
N ALA A 30 3.77 9.40 9.15
CA ALA A 30 3.72 10.15 10.41
C ALA A 30 2.77 9.52 11.44
N VAL A 31 1.66 8.91 10.98
CA VAL A 31 0.72 8.21 11.88
C VAL A 31 1.21 6.82 12.29
N ALA A 32 2.03 6.18 11.45
CA ALA A 32 2.54 4.84 11.71
C ALA A 32 3.70 4.86 12.73
N PRO A 33 3.90 3.77 13.50
CA PRO A 33 5.06 3.65 14.38
C PRO A 33 6.39 3.85 13.63
N PRO A 34 7.41 4.46 14.26
CA PRO A 34 8.70 4.66 13.62
C PRO A 34 9.29 3.36 13.06
N GLY A 35 9.71 3.39 11.79
CA GLY A 35 10.28 2.22 11.11
C GLY A 35 9.25 1.18 10.61
N PHE A 36 7.95 1.39 10.85
CA PHE A 36 6.91 0.48 10.38
C PHE A 36 6.78 0.47 8.86
N ILE A 37 6.68 1.66 8.27
CA ILE A 37 6.55 1.89 6.83
C ILE A 37 7.32 3.15 6.41
N THR A 38 7.77 3.17 5.15
CA THR A 38 8.53 4.29 4.56
C THR A 38 7.79 4.92 3.38
N HIS A 39 8.11 6.18 3.04
CA HIS A 39 7.50 6.86 1.88
C HIS A 39 7.71 6.07 0.58
N LYS A 40 8.87 5.43 0.42
CA LYS A 40 9.18 4.60 -0.77
C LYS A 40 8.30 3.36 -0.86
N GLN A 41 7.98 2.72 0.27
CA GLN A 41 7.10 1.54 0.29
C GLN A 41 5.66 1.90 -0.10
N ILE A 42 5.15 3.01 0.41
CA ILE A 42 3.82 3.54 0.03
C ILE A 42 3.80 3.88 -1.47
N GLN A 43 4.83 4.59 -1.95
CA GLN A 43 4.91 4.99 -3.36
C GLN A 43 4.96 3.78 -4.31
N LYS A 44 5.60 2.68 -3.90
CA LYS A 44 5.59 1.42 -4.64
C LYS A 44 4.17 0.85 -4.76
N GLY A 45 3.43 0.81 -3.64
CA GLY A 45 2.03 0.35 -3.63
C GLY A 45 1.15 1.17 -4.56
N ARG A 46 1.21 2.50 -4.48
CA ARG A 46 0.45 3.43 -5.33
C ARG A 46 0.70 3.20 -6.82
N LYS A 47 1.97 3.13 -7.22
CA LYS A 47 2.38 2.94 -8.63
C LYS A 47 2.14 1.54 -9.19
N GLY A 48 1.63 0.59 -8.41
CA GLY A 48 1.45 -0.78 -8.89
C GLY A 48 2.68 -1.65 -8.85
N ARG A 49 3.73 -1.24 -8.13
CA ARG A 49 4.87 -2.14 -7.95
C ARG A 49 4.43 -3.29 -7.06
N ARG A 50 4.74 -4.52 -7.47
CA ARG A 50 4.37 -5.72 -6.71
C ARG A 50 4.95 -5.65 -5.30
N LEU A 51 4.07 -5.75 -4.32
CA LEU A 51 4.37 -5.78 -2.89
C LEU A 51 4.21 -7.20 -2.34
N THR A 52 4.92 -7.50 -1.26
CA THR A 52 4.69 -8.71 -0.47
C THR A 52 3.42 -8.57 0.34
N MET A 53 2.82 -9.68 0.78
CA MET A 53 1.59 -9.65 1.58
C MET A 53 1.76 -8.82 2.86
N HIS A 54 2.91 -8.98 3.54
CA HIS A 54 3.24 -8.21 4.73
C HIS A 54 3.33 -6.70 4.45
N MET A 55 3.90 -6.32 3.29
CA MET A 55 3.99 -4.91 2.91
C MET A 55 2.62 -4.31 2.58
N GLN A 56 1.75 -5.07 1.92
CA GLN A 56 0.36 -4.64 1.67
C GLN A 56 -0.39 -4.41 2.98
N GLN A 57 -0.22 -5.32 3.96
CA GLN A 57 -0.84 -5.17 5.28
C GLN A 57 -0.34 -3.89 5.98
N LYS A 58 0.96 -3.61 5.95
CA LYS A 58 1.52 -2.37 6.52
C LYS A 58 0.91 -1.11 5.91
N VAL A 59 0.71 -1.10 4.59
CA VAL A 59 0.07 0.04 3.91
C VAL A 59 -1.39 0.19 4.36
N LEU A 60 -2.13 -0.92 4.45
CA LEU A 60 -3.51 -0.93 4.93
C LEU A 60 -3.62 -0.41 6.36
N ASP A 61 -2.77 -0.91 7.27
CA ASP A 61 -2.77 -0.51 8.68
C ASP A 61 -2.46 0.97 8.83
N ALA A 62 -1.47 1.49 8.08
CA ALA A 62 -1.13 2.91 8.10
C ALA A 62 -2.27 3.79 7.55
N LEU A 63 -2.96 3.36 6.49
CA LEU A 63 -4.12 4.07 5.95
C LEU A 63 -5.28 4.07 6.94
N ASN A 64 -5.60 2.92 7.55
CA ASN A 64 -6.66 2.80 8.54
C ASN A 64 -6.36 3.60 9.82
N ALA A 65 -5.09 3.69 10.22
CA ALA A 65 -4.68 4.54 11.33
C ALA A 65 -4.89 6.03 11.01
N TYR A 66 -4.60 6.46 9.77
CA TYR A 66 -4.80 7.84 9.34
C TYR A 66 -6.29 8.19 9.16
N SER A 67 -7.09 7.26 8.65
CA SER A 67 -8.49 7.50 8.26
C SER A 67 -9.51 7.18 9.36
N ALA A 68 -9.07 6.80 10.57
CA ALA A 68 -9.97 6.52 11.69
C ALA A 68 -10.96 7.69 11.93
N PRO A 69 -12.26 7.40 12.15
CA PRO A 69 -12.87 6.08 12.41
C PRO A 69 -13.21 5.25 11.16
N GLU A 70 -13.03 5.79 9.96
CA GLU A 70 -13.28 5.06 8.72
C GLU A 70 -12.24 3.96 8.52
N LYS A 71 -12.69 2.79 8.06
CA LYS A 71 -11.82 1.64 7.80
C LYS A 71 -11.93 1.25 6.34
N TYR A 72 -10.77 0.93 5.79
CA TYR A 72 -10.62 0.31 4.52
C TYR A 72 -10.32 -1.15 4.67
N GLU A 73 -10.77 -1.89 3.66
CA GLU A 73 -10.42 -3.28 3.44
C GLU A 73 -9.37 -3.40 2.36
N TRP A 74 -8.60 -4.48 2.46
CA TRP A 74 -7.50 -4.74 1.54
C TRP A 74 -7.92 -4.69 0.06
N GLU A 75 -9.12 -5.19 -0.26
CA GLU A 75 -9.66 -5.26 -1.63
C GLU A 75 -9.93 -3.88 -2.24
N GLN A 76 -10.07 -2.86 -1.39
CA GLN A 76 -10.21 -1.47 -1.82
C GLN A 76 -8.86 -0.83 -2.13
N LEU A 77 -7.74 -1.39 -1.66
CA LEU A 77 -6.41 -0.82 -1.85
C LEU A 77 -5.63 -1.49 -2.99
N PHE A 78 -5.81 -2.81 -3.17
CA PHE A 78 -4.98 -3.62 -4.07
C PHE A 78 -5.81 -4.55 -4.94
N THR A 79 -5.44 -4.67 -6.22
CA THR A 79 -6.08 -5.59 -7.19
C THR A 79 -5.45 -6.98 -7.21
N TYR A 80 -4.40 -7.23 -6.42
CA TYR A 80 -3.63 -8.47 -6.44
C TYR A 80 -3.11 -8.81 -5.05
N ARG A 81 -3.11 -10.09 -4.66
CA ARG A 81 -2.49 -10.55 -3.41
C ARG A 81 -0.98 -10.64 -3.55
N GLY A 82 -0.24 -9.97 -2.67
CA GLY A 82 1.20 -10.13 -2.56
C GLY A 82 1.56 -11.57 -2.24
N LYS A 83 2.69 -12.07 -2.77
CA LYS A 83 3.17 -13.39 -2.35
C LYS A 83 3.63 -13.30 -0.89
N LYS A 84 3.40 -14.36 -0.13
CA LYS A 84 4.08 -14.58 1.14
C LYS A 84 5.54 -14.86 0.79
N ASP A 85 6.48 -14.12 1.36
CA ASP A 85 7.88 -14.51 1.25
C ASP A 85 8.00 -15.90 1.89
N LEU A 86 8.48 -16.87 1.10
CA LEU A 86 8.71 -18.26 1.51
C LEU A 86 9.82 -18.32 2.55
#